data_AF-A0A2P8D3Z6-F1
#
_entry.id   AF-A0A2P8D3Z6-F1
#
_cell.length_a   1.000
_cell.length_b   1.000
_cell.length_c   1.000
_cell.angle_alpha   90.00
_cell.angle_beta   90.00
_cell.angle_gamma   90.00
#
_symmetry.space_group_name_H-M   'P 1'
#
loop_
_entity.id
_entity.type
_entity.pdbx_description
1 polymer ?
#
loop_
_entity_poly.entity_id
_entity_poly.type
_entity_poly.pdbx_seq_one_letter_code
_entity_poly.pdbx_strand_id
1 'polypeptide(L)'
;MFRLSLVILLITALLTQSLSRGIIVLSYFTNKEAYERYCVNKARPQLHCDGKCQVAQKIKQEEERDQKDPLKSSRFSEVVFIDQHSFVRIEPVFTGQPASQYHHPLSIGHTSAFSRSCFHPPDAC
;
A
#
# COMPACT_ATOMS: atom_id res chain seq x y z
N MET A 1 -19.59 -29.71 5.87
CA MET A 1 -19.88 -29.39 4.44
C MET A 1 -19.75 -27.90 4.16
N PHE A 2 -20.47 -27.01 4.87
CA PHE A 2 -20.37 -25.53 4.69
C PHE A 2 -18.94 -24.96 4.75
N ARG A 3 -18.11 -25.41 5.69
CA ARG A 3 -16.72 -24.94 5.79
C ARG A 3 -15.88 -25.26 4.54
N LEU A 4 -16.09 -26.43 3.94
CA LEU A 4 -15.38 -26.84 2.72
C LEU A 4 -15.86 -26.00 1.52
N SER A 5 -17.17 -25.76 1.41
CA SER A 5 -17.73 -24.91 0.36
C SER A 5 -17.20 -23.49 0.42
N LEU A 6 -17.09 -22.90 1.61
CA LEU A 6 -16.51 -21.56 1.80
C LEU A 6 -15.03 -21.51 1.40
N VAL A 7 -14.25 -22.54 1.76
CA VAL A 7 -12.84 -22.63 1.38
C VAL A 7 -12.68 -22.75 -0.14
N ILE A 8 -13.47 -23.59 -0.80
CA ILE A 8 -13.46 -23.72 -2.26
C ILE A 8 -13.84 -22.40 -2.94
N LEU A 9 -14.86 -21.70 -2.44
CA LEU A 9 -15.27 -20.39 -2.93
C LEU A 9 -14.12 -19.37 -2.83
N LEU A 10 -13.44 -19.31 -1.69
CA LEU A 10 -12.32 -18.39 -1.48
C LEU A 10 -11.14 -18.71 -2.40
N ILE A 11 -10.77 -19.98 -2.52
CA ILE A 11 -9.68 -20.41 -3.41
C ILE A 11 -10.01 -20.06 -4.87
N THR A 12 -11.22 -20.36 -5.33
CA THR A 12 -11.63 -20.05 -6.71
C THR A 12 -11.65 -18.54 -6.98
N ALA A 13 -12.09 -17.72 -6.02
CA ALA A 13 -12.03 -16.27 -6.13
C ALA A 13 -10.58 -15.76 -6.26
N LEU A 14 -9.66 -16.22 -5.40
CA LEU A 14 -8.26 -15.82 -5.41
C LEU A 14 -7.53 -16.27 -6.69
N LEU A 15 -7.81 -17.48 -7.16
CA LEU A 15 -7.26 -18.00 -8.41
C LEU A 15 -7.77 -17.19 -9.60
N THR A 16 -9.05 -16.84 -9.62
CA THR A 16 -9.64 -16.02 -10.70
C THR A 16 -8.97 -14.66 -10.77
N GLN A 17 -8.72 -14.01 -9.62
CA GLN A 17 -8.01 -12.73 -9.56
C GLN A 17 -6.55 -12.84 -10.04
N SER A 18 -5.88 -13.95 -9.75
CA SER A 18 -4.46 -14.14 -10.07
C SER A 18 -4.21 -14.62 -11.50
N LEU A 19 -5.16 -15.37 -12.08
CA LEU A 19 -5.03 -16.03 -13.38
C LEU A 19 -5.85 -15.37 -14.47
N SER A 20 -6.44 -14.21 -14.21
CA SER A 20 -7.40 -13.57 -15.12
C SER A 20 -6.82 -13.32 -16.53
N ARG A 21 -5.57 -12.84 -16.62
CA ARG A 21 -4.82 -12.73 -17.89
C ARG A 21 -4.60 -14.09 -18.57
N GLY A 22 -4.31 -15.11 -17.77
CA GLY A 22 -4.13 -16.49 -18.24
C GLY A 22 -5.41 -17.06 -18.85
N ILE A 23 -6.57 -16.77 -18.26
CA ILE A 23 -7.88 -17.16 -18.78
C ILE A 23 -8.13 -16.52 -20.16
N ILE A 24 -7.75 -15.25 -20.35
CA ILE A 24 -7.85 -14.57 -21.65
C ILE A 24 -7.04 -15.31 -22.71
N VAL A 25 -5.78 -15.64 -22.42
CA VAL A 25 -4.90 -16.37 -23.34
C VAL A 25 -5.42 -17.78 -23.61
N LEU A 26 -5.87 -18.50 -22.58
CA LEU A 26 -6.46 -19.82 -22.73
C LEU A 26 -7.69 -19.80 -23.64
N SER A 27 -8.57 -18.80 -23.46
CA SER A 27 -9.77 -18.66 -24.29
C SER A 27 -9.47 -18.39 -25.76
N TYR A 28 -8.32 -17.75 -26.05
CA TYR A 28 -7.84 -17.57 -27.41
C TYR A 28 -7.38 -18.88 -28.04
N PHE A 29 -6.69 -19.73 -27.27
CA PHE A 29 -6.26 -21.05 -27.75
C PHE A 29 -7.43 -22.02 -27.93
N THR A 30 -8.44 -21.98 -27.06
CA THR A 30 -9.62 -22.86 -27.19
C THR A 30 -10.58 -22.44 -28.30
N ASN A 31 -10.66 -21.14 -28.60
CA ASN A 31 -11.56 -20.63 -29.66
C ASN A 31 -10.91 -19.49 -30.45
N LYS A 32 -9.89 -19.82 -31.26
CA LYS A 32 -9.17 -18.85 -32.09
C LYS A 32 -10.08 -18.17 -33.12
N GLU A 33 -11.02 -18.91 -33.71
CA GLU A 33 -11.92 -18.40 -34.75
C GLU A 33 -12.77 -17.21 -34.28
N ALA A 34 -13.23 -17.23 -33.03
CA ALA A 34 -13.95 -16.10 -32.44
C ALA A 34 -13.11 -14.82 -32.40
N TYR A 35 -11.81 -14.95 -32.16
CA TYR A 35 -10.85 -13.84 -32.14
C TYR A 35 -10.45 -13.39 -33.55
N GLU A 36 -10.40 -14.29 -34.53
CA GLU A 36 -10.14 -13.93 -35.92
C GLU A 36 -11.33 -13.21 -36.56
N ARG A 37 -12.57 -13.59 -36.20
CA ARG A 37 -13.80 -12.99 -36.74
C ARG A 37 -13.87 -11.47 -36.53
N TYR A 38 -13.45 -10.98 -35.36
CA TYR A 38 -13.45 -9.55 -35.03
C TYR A 38 -12.03 -8.93 -35.03
N CYS A 39 -11.09 -9.53 -35.76
CA CYS A 39 -9.72 -9.00 -35.91
C CYS A 39 -9.71 -7.72 -36.77
N VAL A 40 -9.23 -6.60 -36.20
CA VAL A 40 -9.12 -5.32 -36.93
C VAL A 40 -8.04 -5.32 -38.01
N ASN A 41 -7.04 -6.20 -37.89
CA ASN A 41 -5.93 -6.31 -38.85
C ASN A 41 -6.23 -7.29 -40.00
N LYS A 42 -7.50 -7.69 -40.20
CA LYS A 42 -7.89 -8.64 -41.25
C LYS A 42 -7.52 -8.18 -42.66
N ALA A 43 -7.49 -6.87 -42.89
CA ALA A 43 -7.07 -6.27 -44.17
C ALA A 43 -5.54 -6.23 -44.37
N ARG A 44 -4.74 -6.70 -43.41
CA ARG A 44 -3.27 -6.67 -43.43
C ARG A 44 -2.70 -8.08 -43.18
N PRO A 45 -2.85 -9.02 -44.14
CA PRO A 45 -2.43 -10.41 -43.98
C PRO A 45 -0.93 -10.57 -43.67
N GLN A 46 -0.09 -9.64 -44.14
CA GLN A 46 1.36 -9.64 -43.87
C GLN A 46 1.71 -9.59 -42.37
N LEU A 47 0.79 -9.13 -41.51
CA LEU A 47 1.01 -9.03 -40.06
C LEU A 47 0.82 -10.35 -39.32
N HIS A 48 0.24 -11.39 -39.94
CA HIS A 48 -0.03 -12.69 -39.29
C HIS A 48 -0.67 -12.53 -37.89
N CYS A 49 -1.63 -11.60 -37.82
CA CYS A 49 -2.20 -11.13 -36.56
C CYS A 49 -3.10 -12.19 -35.91
N ASP A 50 -3.88 -12.91 -36.71
CA ASP A 50 -4.66 -14.07 -36.27
C ASP A 50 -5.55 -13.83 -35.03
N GLY A 51 -6.09 -12.61 -34.88
CA GLY A 51 -6.90 -12.26 -33.72
C GLY A 51 -6.13 -11.90 -32.45
N LYS A 52 -4.78 -11.96 -32.44
CA LYS A 52 -3.92 -11.56 -31.31
C LYS A 52 -4.14 -10.11 -30.86
N CYS A 53 -4.57 -9.22 -31.76
CA CYS A 53 -4.91 -7.84 -31.42
C CYS A 53 -6.01 -7.73 -30.36
N GLN A 54 -7.01 -8.62 -30.40
CA GLN A 54 -8.07 -8.66 -29.41
C GLN A 54 -7.58 -9.18 -28.05
N VAL A 55 -6.65 -10.15 -28.04
CA VAL A 55 -6.02 -10.65 -26.81
C VAL A 55 -5.29 -9.50 -26.12
N ALA A 56 -4.48 -8.77 -26.87
CA ALA A 56 -3.76 -7.60 -26.37
C ALA A 56 -4.71 -6.52 -25.83
N GLN A 57 -5.82 -6.25 -26.53
CA GLN A 57 -6.82 -5.28 -26.08
C GLN A 57 -7.48 -5.69 -24.76
N LYS A 58 -7.87 -6.97 -24.61
CA LYS A 58 -8.48 -7.48 -23.37
C LYS A 58 -7.51 -7.43 -22.19
N ILE A 59 -6.24 -7.80 -22.40
CA ILE A 59 -5.20 -7.69 -21.36
C ILE A 59 -5.00 -6.23 -20.94
N LYS A 60 -4.97 -5.29 -21.89
CA LYS A 60 -4.83 -3.87 -21.59
C LYS A 60 -6.03 -3.32 -20.80
N GLN A 61 -7.25 -3.71 -21.16
CA GLN A 61 -8.45 -3.33 -20.39
C GLN A 61 -8.41 -3.85 -18.95
N GLU A 62 -7.88 -5.05 -18.75
CA GLU A 62 -7.70 -5.63 -17.43
C GLU A 62 -6.63 -4.89 -16.62
N GLU A 63 -5.52 -4.51 -17.25
CA GLU A 63 -4.47 -3.71 -16.61
C GLU A 63 -4.95 -2.31 -16.23
N GLU A 64 -5.77 -1.67 -17.08
CA GLU A 64 -6.41 -0.39 -16.77
C GLU A 64 -7.42 -0.50 -15.60
N ARG A 65 -8.13 -1.63 -15.49
CA ARG A 65 -8.99 -1.90 -14.32
C ARG A 65 -8.18 -2.08 -13.05
N ASP A 66 -7.08 -2.82 -13.13
CA ASP A 66 -6.16 -3.03 -12.01
C ASP A 66 -5.48 -1.73 -11.55
N GLN A 67 -5.11 -0.83 -12.47
CA GLN A 67 -4.53 0.47 -12.11
C GLN A 67 -5.54 1.42 -11.48
N LYS A 68 -6.81 1.34 -11.88
CA LYS A 68 -7.88 2.17 -11.31
C LYS A 68 -8.41 1.65 -9.99
N ASP A 69 -8.00 0.45 -9.57
CA ASP A 69 -8.34 -0.10 -8.27
C ASP A 69 -7.52 0.63 -7.18
N PRO A 70 -8.16 1.44 -6.31
CA PRO A 70 -7.45 2.16 -5.25
C PRO A 70 -6.73 1.22 -4.28
N LEU A 71 -7.17 -0.04 -4.13
CA LEU A 71 -6.49 -1.04 -3.30
C LEU A 71 -5.16 -1.51 -3.90
N LYS A 72 -5.00 -1.49 -5.24
CA LYS A 72 -3.75 -1.86 -5.93
C LYS A 72 -2.88 -0.66 -6.31
N SER A 73 -3.48 0.53 -6.51
CA SER A 73 -2.75 1.76 -6.88
C SER A 73 -1.98 2.40 -5.71
N SER A 74 -2.29 1.97 -4.49
CA SER A 74 -1.37 2.10 -3.37
C SER A 74 -0.10 1.35 -3.74
N ARG A 75 0.90 2.07 -4.29
CA ARG A 75 2.31 1.69 -4.12
C ARG A 75 2.38 1.13 -2.71
N PHE A 76 2.78 -0.13 -2.55
CA PHE A 76 3.17 -0.67 -1.25
C PHE A 76 4.35 0.19 -0.77
N SER A 77 4.08 1.40 -0.32
CA SER A 77 5.01 2.26 0.36
C SER A 77 5.15 1.59 1.71
N GLU A 78 6.17 0.74 1.78
CA GLU A 78 6.77 0.21 3.00
C GLU A 78 5.73 -0.19 4.05
N VAL A 79 5.23 -1.43 3.96
CA VAL A 79 4.67 -2.07 5.15
C VAL A 79 5.83 -2.27 6.12
N VAL A 80 6.11 -1.23 6.92
CA VAL A 80 7.03 -1.31 8.05
C VAL A 80 6.29 -2.12 9.11
N PHE A 81 6.68 -3.37 9.27
CA PHE A 81 6.26 -4.19 10.39
C PHE A 81 6.91 -3.63 11.66
N ILE A 82 6.22 -2.73 12.35
CA ILE A 82 6.65 -2.29 13.69
C ILE A 82 6.23 -3.40 14.66
N ASP A 83 7.19 -4.24 15.02
CA ASP A 83 7.05 -5.19 16.11
C ASP A 83 6.89 -4.43 17.44
N GLN A 84 5.74 -4.61 18.09
CA GLN A 84 5.39 -3.93 19.35
C GLN A 84 6.24 -4.42 20.54
N HIS A 85 7.05 -5.46 20.37
CA HIS A 85 7.89 -6.02 21.42
C HIS A 85 9.28 -5.40 21.52
N SER A 86 9.64 -4.51 20.59
CA SER A 86 10.97 -3.88 20.50
C SER A 86 11.10 -2.55 21.24
N PHE A 87 10.32 -2.29 22.30
CA PHE A 87 10.56 -1.12 23.15
C PHE A 87 11.76 -1.39 24.06
N VAL A 88 12.91 -0.80 23.73
CA VAL A 88 14.05 -0.70 24.64
C VAL A 88 13.59 0.05 25.89
N ARG A 89 13.40 -0.67 27.00
CA ARG A 89 13.18 -0.04 28.31
C ARG A 89 14.51 0.52 28.79
N ILE A 90 14.68 1.83 28.69
CA ILE A 90 15.76 2.53 29.36
C ILE A 90 15.32 2.70 30.82
N GLU A 91 15.75 1.80 31.70
CA GLU A 91 15.64 2.06 33.14
C GLU A 91 16.66 3.13 33.53
N PRO A 92 16.25 4.23 34.17
CA PRO A 92 17.20 5.20 34.69
C PRO A 92 17.97 4.56 35.85
N VAL A 93 19.24 4.24 35.63
CA VAL A 93 20.16 3.91 36.72
C VAL A 93 20.42 5.20 37.48
N PHE A 94 19.79 5.34 38.64
CA PHE A 94 20.09 6.42 39.57
C PHE A 94 21.34 6.02 40.36
N THR A 95 22.52 6.44 39.90
CA THR A 95 23.73 6.39 40.72
C THR A 95 23.56 7.43 41.82
N GLY A 96 23.21 6.98 43.03
CA GLY A 96 23.06 7.86 44.20
C GLY A 96 24.35 8.63 44.43
N GLN A 97 24.35 9.92 44.12
CA GLN A 97 25.42 10.81 44.55
C GLN A 97 25.26 11.04 46.06
N PRO A 98 26.32 10.94 46.87
CA PRO A 98 26.24 11.35 48.26
C PRO A 98 25.91 12.84 48.31
N ALA A 99 24.83 13.19 49.02
CA ALA A 99 24.37 14.56 49.14
C ALA A 99 25.46 15.41 49.83
N SER A 100 26.20 16.21 49.06
CA SER A 100 27.00 17.29 49.63
C SER A 100 26.04 18.37 50.10
N GLN A 101 25.89 18.47 51.42
CA GLN A 101 25.04 19.45 52.08
C GLN A 101 25.60 20.86 51.85
N TYR A 102 25.07 21.57 50.85
CA TYR A 102 25.33 22.99 50.67
C TYR A 102 24.33 23.81 51.49
N HIS A 103 24.83 24.60 52.45
CA HIS A 103 24.01 25.58 53.17
C HIS A 103 23.77 26.80 52.28
N HIS A 104 22.52 27.02 51.86
CA HIS A 104 22.12 28.25 51.18
C HIS A 104 21.68 29.30 52.22
N PRO A 105 22.20 30.54 52.20
CA PRO A 105 21.63 31.61 53.01
C PRO A 105 20.31 32.06 52.39
N LEU A 106 19.28 32.15 53.23
CA LEU A 106 17.94 32.61 52.89
C LEU A 106 18.00 34.04 52.33
N SER A 107 17.69 34.20 51.04
CA SER A 107 17.43 35.52 50.45
C SER A 107 16.00 35.53 49.91
N ILE A 108 15.17 36.34 50.56
CA ILE A 108 13.77 36.58 50.19
C ILE A 108 13.79 37.51 48.97
N GLY A 109 13.48 36.95 47.80
CA GLY A 109 13.36 37.69 46.54
C GLY A 109 12.07 37.27 45.82
N HIS A 110 11.24 38.26 45.49
CA HIS A 110 9.89 38.10 44.94
C HIS A 110 9.86 37.35 43.60
N THR A 111 8.83 36.53 43.37
CA THR A 111 8.57 35.90 42.07
C THR A 111 7.94 36.92 41.13
N SER A 112 8.66 37.34 40.09
CA SER A 112 8.08 38.06 38.96
C SER A 112 7.43 37.04 38.02
N ALA A 113 6.14 37.24 37.72
CA ALA A 113 5.35 36.35 36.87
C ALA A 113 5.97 36.28 35.46
N PHE A 114 6.42 35.10 35.06
CA PHE A 114 6.92 34.85 33.71
C PHE A 114 5.75 34.92 32.71
N SER A 115 5.70 35.99 31.92
CA SER A 115 4.75 36.16 30.82
C SER A 115 5.05 35.15 29.72
N ARG A 116 4.10 34.25 29.43
CA ARG A 116 4.16 33.34 28.28
C ARG A 116 3.89 34.16 27.02
N SER A 117 4.93 34.52 26.28
CA SER A 117 4.76 35.06 24.93
C SER A 117 4.12 33.98 24.04
N CYS A 118 2.88 34.23 23.62
CA CYS A 118 2.23 33.47 22.56
C CYS A 118 3.00 33.70 21.26
N PHE A 119 3.62 32.62 20.77
CA PHE A 119 4.22 32.54 19.45
C PHE A 119 3.12 32.71 18.39
N HIS A 120 3.15 33.79 17.61
CA HIS A 120 2.31 33.96 16.41
C HIS A 120 3.21 33.94 15.17
N PRO A 121 2.86 33.18 14.11
CA PRO A 121 3.53 33.24 12.82
C PRO A 121 3.08 34.49 12.02
N PRO A 122 3.89 34.97 11.06
CA PRO A 122 3.63 36.23 10.37
C PRO A 122 2.62 36.05 9.23
N ASP A 123 1.50 36.76 9.30
CA ASP A 123 0.61 36.98 8.15
C ASP A 123 1.01 38.24 7.37
N ALA A 124 0.85 38.09 6.05
CA ALA A 124 1.12 39.00 4.95
C ALA A 124 0.83 40.51 5.19
N CYS A 125 1.77 41.34 4.73
CA CYS A 125 1.49 42.68 4.18
C CYS A 125 1.56 42.60 2.65
#